data_AF-A0A9N9P8H2-F1
#
_entry.id   AF-A0A9N9P8H2-F1
#
_cell.length_a   1.000
_cell.length_b   1.000
_cell.length_c   1.000
_cell.angle_alpha   90.00
_cell.angle_beta   90.00
_cell.angle_gamma   90.00
#
_symmetry.space_group_name_H-M   'P 1'
#
loop_
_entity.id
_entity.type
_entity.pdbx_description
1 polymer ?
#
loop_
_entity_poly.entity_id
_entity_poly.type
_entity_poly.pdbx_seq_one_letter_code
_entity_poly.pdbx_strand_id
1 'polypeptide(L)'
;MFTPKPTAVVLHLLTKNGPQTSKQLARHLPDFPQLKSKNYLKKYILKNMKLREQLFKKKSRNPELTKSAGDKAAYLWFINNEKVDTEKYKKLPVGGGQSYKKRLPIAN
;
A
#
# COMPACT_ATOMS: atom_id res chain seq x y z
N MET A 1 -14.39 17.59 5.96
CA MET A 1 -13.99 16.22 5.55
C MET A 1 -12.47 16.13 5.56
N PHE A 2 -11.87 15.25 6.38
CA PHE A 2 -10.41 15.08 6.40
C PHE A 2 -10.02 14.00 5.40
N THR A 3 -9.52 14.39 4.23
CA THR A 3 -9.03 13.45 3.23
C THR A 3 -7.58 13.09 3.56
N PRO A 4 -7.29 11.81 3.85
CA PRO A 4 -5.93 11.41 4.21
C PRO A 4 -4.99 11.59 3.01
N LYS A 5 -3.79 12.10 3.27
CA LYS A 5 -2.77 12.33 2.24
C LYS A 5 -2.48 11.03 1.47
N PRO A 6 -2.22 11.08 0.14
CA PRO A 6 -1.96 9.88 -0.66
C PRO A 6 -0.78 9.03 -0.13
N THR A 7 0.23 9.66 0.46
CA THR A 7 1.36 8.97 1.09
C THR A 7 0.94 8.22 2.36
N ALA A 8 0.05 8.78 3.17
CA ALA A 8 -0.47 8.12 4.38
C ALA A 8 -1.27 6.86 4.03
N VAL A 9 -1.99 6.88 2.90
CA VAL A 9 -2.69 5.70 2.37
C VAL A 9 -1.71 4.61 1.99
N VAL A 10 -0.64 4.94 1.26
CA VAL A 10 0.37 3.95 0.87
C VAL A 10 1.03 3.33 2.11
N LEU A 11 1.39 4.15 3.10
CA LEU A 11 1.94 3.63 4.37
C LEU A 11 0.95 2.73 5.08
N HIS A 12 -0.32 3.13 5.18
CA HIS A 12 -1.37 2.30 5.76
C HIS A 12 -1.53 0.95 5.06
N LEU A 13 -1.59 0.95 3.72
CA LEU A 13 -1.71 -0.28 2.94
C LEU A 13 -0.52 -1.23 3.17
N LEU A 14 0.69 -0.69 3.21
CA LEU A 14 1.91 -1.48 3.45
C LEU A 14 2.04 -1.94 4.91
N THR A 15 1.60 -1.13 5.88
CA THR A 15 1.57 -1.53 7.29
C THR A 15 0.56 -2.64 7.53
N LYS A 16 -0.62 -2.57 6.89
CA LYS A 16 -1.71 -3.52 7.09
C LYS A 16 -1.52 -4.84 6.34
N ASN A 17 -1.05 -4.77 5.10
CA ASN A 17 -0.95 -5.93 4.20
C ASN A 17 0.50 -6.42 4.02
N GLY A 18 1.47 -5.76 4.65
CA GLY A 18 2.88 -6.03 4.45
C GLY A 18 3.42 -5.50 3.11
N PRO A 19 4.63 -5.93 2.73
CA PRO A 19 5.30 -5.49 1.51
C PRO A 19 4.52 -5.86 0.24
N GLN A 20 4.31 -4.90 -0.66
CA GLN A 20 3.49 -5.10 -1.86
C GLN A 20 4.16 -4.58 -3.13
N THR A 21 3.84 -5.21 -4.25
CA THR A 21 4.18 -4.69 -5.59
C THR A 21 3.37 -3.43 -5.90
N SER A 22 3.86 -2.61 -6.84
CA SER A 22 3.06 -1.50 -7.38
C SER A 22 1.75 -1.96 -8.03
N LYS A 23 1.67 -3.21 -8.52
CA LYS A 23 0.44 -3.78 -9.10
C LYS A 23 -0.58 -4.06 -8.00
N GLN A 24 -0.15 -4.61 -6.87
CA GLN A 24 -1.02 -4.86 -5.71
C GLN A 24 -1.50 -3.55 -5.08
N LEU A 25 -0.61 -2.59 -4.84
CA LEU A 25 -1.01 -1.24 -4.37
C LEU A 25 -2.02 -0.60 -5.33
N ALA A 26 -1.84 -0.83 -6.63
CA ALA A 26 -2.75 -0.30 -7.64
C ALA A 26 -4.17 -0.91 -7.62
N ARG A 27 -4.37 -2.08 -6.97
CA ARG A 27 -5.69 -2.69 -6.82
C ARG A 27 -6.57 -1.94 -5.82
N HIS A 28 -5.99 -1.16 -4.92
CA HIS A 28 -6.69 -0.39 -3.91
C HIS A 28 -7.15 1.00 -4.38
N LEU A 29 -6.85 1.39 -5.63
CA LEU A 29 -7.28 2.69 -6.17
C LEU A 29 -8.79 2.96 -6.07
N PRO A 30 -9.69 1.98 -6.33
CA PRO A 30 -11.13 2.20 -6.21
C PRO A 30 -11.56 2.58 -4.79
N ASP A 31 -10.88 2.04 -3.77
CA ASP A 31 -11.18 2.31 -2.36
C ASP A 31 -10.53 3.62 -1.87
N PHE A 32 -9.51 4.12 -2.59
CA PHE A 32 -8.73 5.29 -2.22
C PHE A 32 -8.57 6.26 -3.41
N PRO A 33 -9.60 7.08 -3.70
CA PRO A 33 -9.60 8.02 -4.84
C PRO A 33 -8.44 9.03 -4.82
N GLN A 34 -7.86 9.30 -3.65
CA GLN A 34 -6.66 10.13 -3.47
C GLN A 34 -5.41 9.58 -4.19
N LEU A 35 -5.37 8.30 -4.54
CA LEU A 35 -4.28 7.72 -5.33
C LEU A 35 -4.41 8.02 -6.84
N LYS A 36 -5.53 8.62 -7.28
CA LYS A 36 -5.86 9.12 -8.63
C LYS A 36 -5.74 8.11 -9.77
N SER A 37 -4.53 7.62 -10.05
CA SER A 37 -4.24 6.70 -11.15
C SER A 37 -2.99 5.87 -10.87
N LYS A 38 -2.84 4.76 -11.59
CA LYS A 38 -1.66 3.88 -11.47
C LYS A 38 -0.37 4.63 -11.78
N ASN A 39 -0.41 5.54 -12.75
CA ASN A 39 0.72 6.39 -13.12
C ASN A 39 1.03 7.41 -12.03
N TYR A 40 0.01 8.03 -11.42
CA TYR A 40 0.20 8.95 -10.32
C TYR A 40 0.86 8.27 -9.11
N LEU A 41 0.34 7.10 -8.72
CA LEU A 41 0.92 6.27 -7.66
C LEU A 41 2.41 5.94 -7.92
N LYS A 42 2.77 5.48 -9.12
CA LYS A 42 4.14 5.08 -9.43
C LYS A 42 5.10 6.27 -9.58
N LYS A 43 4.76 7.23 -10.47
CA LYS A 43 5.69 8.30 -10.88
C LYS A 43 5.83 9.40 -9.84
N TYR A 44 4.79 9.64 -9.04
CA TYR A 44 4.77 10.74 -8.08
C TYR A 44 4.84 10.24 -6.65
N ILE A 45 3.90 9.38 -6.22
CA ILE A 45 3.81 8.98 -4.80
C ILE A 45 4.99 8.09 -4.41
N LEU A 46 5.12 6.91 -5.03
CA LEU A 46 6.15 5.93 -4.68
C LEU A 46 7.56 6.45 -4.97
N LYS A 47 7.75 7.17 -6.08
CA LYS A 47 9.03 7.81 -6.39
C LYS A 47 9.43 8.83 -5.32
N ASN A 48 8.52 9.71 -4.91
CA ASN A 48 8.80 10.73 -3.89
C ASN A 48 9.05 10.09 -2.52
N MET A 49 8.24 9.11 -2.10
CA MET A 49 8.46 8.39 -0.84
C MET A 49 9.78 7.63 -0.82
N LYS A 50 10.24 7.10 -1.97
CA LYS A 50 11.57 6.51 -2.10
C LYS A 50 12.68 7.55 -1.95
N LEU A 51 12.54 8.71 -2.60
CA LEU A 51 13.52 9.81 -2.50
C LEU A 51 13.63 10.35 -1.07
N ARG A 52 12.54 10.33 -0.30
CA ARG A 52 12.52 10.69 1.12
C ARG A 52 12.91 9.55 2.05
N GLU A 53 13.40 8.43 1.51
CA GLU A 53 13.83 7.25 2.25
C GLU A 53 12.74 6.62 3.14
N GLN A 54 11.47 6.94 2.91
CA GLN A 54 10.33 6.38 3.64
C GLN A 54 9.99 4.97 3.16
N LEU A 55 10.25 4.70 1.89
CA LEU A 55 10.07 3.40 1.27
C LEU A 55 11.34 2.97 0.55
N PHE A 56 11.59 1.67 0.51
CA PHE A 56 12.59 1.08 -0.35
C PHE A 56 11.99 -0.05 -1.19
N LYS A 57 12.62 -0.30 -2.34
CA LYS A 57 12.18 -1.32 -3.30
C LYS A 57 13.21 -2.43 -3.34
N LYS A 58 12.82 -3.64 -2.94
CA LYS A 58 13.71 -4.82 -2.92
C LYS A 58 13.09 -5.98 -3.70
N LYS A 59 13.93 -6.75 -4.38
CA LYS A 59 13.51 -7.98 -5.05
C LYS A 59 13.30 -9.05 -3.99
N SER A 60 12.08 -9.59 -3.90
CA SER A 60 11.76 -10.72 -3.04
C SER A 60 11.58 -11.98 -3.88
N ARG A 61 12.06 -13.10 -3.36
CA ARG A 61 11.80 -14.46 -3.88
C ARG A 61 10.83 -15.23 -2.97
N ASN A 62 10.28 -14.58 -1.95
CA ASN A 62 9.33 -15.23 -1.05
C ASN A 62 8.02 -15.52 -1.79
N PRO A 63 7.67 -16.80 -2.02
CA PRO A 63 6.50 -17.18 -2.80
C PRO A 63 5.19 -16.65 -2.23
N GLU A 64 5.06 -16.47 -0.91
CA GLU A 64 3.84 -15.94 -0.29
C GLU A 64 3.59 -14.48 -0.69
N LEU A 65 4.65 -13.68 -0.71
CA LEU A 65 4.58 -12.27 -1.09
C LEU A 65 4.53 -12.07 -2.61
N THR A 66 5.10 -12.99 -3.39
CA THR A 66 5.14 -12.92 -4.85
C THR A 66 4.01 -13.65 -5.56
N LYS A 67 3.17 -14.43 -4.84
CA LYS A 67 2.05 -15.20 -5.40
C LYS A 67 1.12 -14.38 -6.30
N SER A 68 0.91 -13.11 -5.95
CA SER A 68 0.07 -12.17 -6.71
C SER A 68 0.74 -11.58 -7.97
N ALA A 69 2.07 -11.69 -8.08
CA ALA A 69 2.85 -11.16 -9.19
C ALA A 69 2.97 -12.15 -10.35
N GLY A 70 2.67 -13.43 -10.14
CA GLY A 70 2.81 -14.49 -11.16
C GLY A 70 4.25 -14.98 -11.35
N ASP A 71 5.24 -14.19 -10.96
CA ASP A 71 6.66 -14.51 -11.06
C ASP A 71 7.25 -15.10 -9.76
N LYS A 72 8.21 -16.02 -9.90
CA LYS A 72 9.03 -16.57 -8.80
C LYS A 72 9.81 -15.49 -8.02
N ALA A 73 9.90 -14.27 -8.55
CA ALA A 73 10.46 -13.12 -7.87
C ALA A 73 9.77 -11.82 -8.29
N ALA A 74 9.45 -10.95 -7.34
CA ALA A 74 8.86 -9.65 -7.61
C ALA A 74 9.54 -8.53 -6.82
N TYR A 75 9.50 -7.32 -7.37
CA TYR A 75 9.92 -6.14 -6.63
C TYR A 75 8.81 -5.63 -5.74
N LEU A 76 9.05 -5.65 -4.44
CA LEU A 76 8.12 -5.20 -3.41
C LEU A 76 8.59 -3.87 -2.83
N TRP A 77 7.62 -3.07 -2.41
CA TRP A 77 7.83 -1.87 -1.62
C TRP A 77 7.74 -2.23 -0.15
N PHE A 78 8.75 -1.81 0.59
CA PHE A 78 8.87 -2.00 2.03
C PHE A 78 8.89 -0.64 2.70
N ILE A 79 8.35 -0.56 3.91
CA ILE A 79 8.45 0.63 4.75
C ILE A 79 9.84 0.67 5.38
N ASN A 80 10.45 1.84 5.37
CA ASN A 80 11.62 2.09 6.21
C ASN A 80 11.16 2.42 7.64
N ASN A 81 11.23 1.43 8.52
CA ASN A 81 10.79 1.56 9.92
C ASN A 81 11.67 2.53 10.73
N GLU A 82 12.88 2.86 10.27
CA GLU A 82 13.74 3.86 10.92
C GLU A 82 13.25 5.30 10.68
N LYS A 83 12.59 5.53 9.54
CA LYS A 83 12.10 6.86 9.12
C LYS A 83 10.60 7.02 9.31
N VAL A 84 9.86 5.93 9.48
CA VAL A 84 8.41 5.93 9.50
C VAL A 84 7.92 5.15 10.71
N ASP A 85 7.24 5.87 11.61
CA ASP A 85 6.43 5.26 12.66
C ASP A 85 5.21 4.58 12.03
N THR A 86 5.26 3.25 11.93
CA THR A 86 4.18 2.43 11.35
C THR A 86 2.94 2.37 12.23
N GLU A 87 3.05 2.61 13.54
CA GLU A 87 1.92 2.55 14.46
C GLU A 87 0.89 3.62 14.14
N LYS A 88 1.37 4.82 13.80
CA LYS A 88 0.56 5.94 13.32
C LYS A 88 -0.31 5.60 12.11
N TYR A 89 0.13 4.67 11.27
CA TYR A 89 -0.56 4.30 10.04
C TYR A 89 -1.34 2.99 10.14
N LYS A 90 -1.35 2.31 11.29
CA LYS A 90 -2.19 1.10 11.51
C LYS A 90 -3.68 1.43 11.37
N LYS A 91 -4.10 2.60 11.87
CA LYS A 91 -5.49 3.09 11.80
C LYS A 91 -5.51 4.37 10.99
N LEU A 92 -5.96 4.29 9.74
CA LEU A 92 -6.18 5.50 8.94
C LEU A 92 -7.37 6.25 9.58
N PRO A 93 -7.25 7.54 9.97
CA PRO A 93 -8.40 8.33 10.38
C PRO A 93 -9.23 8.64 9.13
N VAL A 94 -10.09 7.70 8.74
CA VAL A 94 -11.15 7.94 7.76
C VAL A 94 -12.25 8.69 8.49
N GLY A 95 -12.23 10.02 8.40
CA GLY A 95 -13.38 10.84 8.75
C GLY A 95 -14.51 10.56 7.76
N GLY A 96 -15.52 9.80 8.20
CA GLY A 96 -16.77 9.57 7.48
C GLY A 96 -16.88 8.20 6.82
N GLY A 97 -17.51 7.27 7.56
CA GLY A 97 -18.36 6.19 7.05
C GLY A 97 -17.98 5.52 5.74
N GLN A 98 -17.10 4.52 5.80
CA GLN A 98 -17.32 3.27 5.08
C GLN A 98 -16.54 2.18 5.82
N SER A 99 -17.28 1.42 6.63
CA SER A 99 -16.87 0.09 7.05
C SER A 99 -16.31 -0.62 5.83
N TYR A 100 -15.00 -0.91 5.83
CA TYR A 100 -14.42 -1.89 4.93
C TYR A 100 -15.26 -3.15 5.13
N LYS A 101 -16.17 -3.43 4.20
CA LYS A 101 -17.00 -4.64 4.24
C LYS A 101 -16.02 -5.80 4.37
N LYS A 102 -16.02 -6.44 5.55
CA LYS A 102 -15.48 -7.79 5.70
C LYS A 102 -16.19 -8.58 4.62
N ARG A 103 -15.49 -8.93 3.53
CA ARG A 103 -15.94 -10.03 2.69
C ARG A 103 -15.79 -11.26 3.56
N LEU A 104 -16.89 -11.64 4.20
CA LEU A 104 -17.05 -12.98 4.77
C LEU A 104 -16.76 -13.98 3.65
N PRO A 105 -16.01 -15.08 3.92
CA PRO A 105 -15.88 -16.13 2.93
C PRO A 105 -17.27 -16.70 2.66
N ILE A 106 -17.65 -16.73 1.38
CA ILE A 106 -18.83 -17.48 0.94
C ILE A 106 -18.43 -18.95 1.05
N ALA A 107 -18.98 -19.63 2.06
CA ALA A 107 -19.02 -21.08 2.08
C ALA A 107 -20.14 -21.54 1.15
N ASN A 108 -19.79 -22.35 0.15
CA ASN A 108 -20.66 -23.38 -0.42
C ASN A 108 -19.78 -24.43 -1.09
#